data_AF-A0A2A4RCR3-F1
#
_entry.id   AF-A0A2A4RCR3-F1
#
_cell.length_a   1.000
_cell.length_b   1.000
_cell.length_c   1.000
_cell.angle_alpha   90.00
_cell.angle_beta   90.00
_cell.angle_gamma   90.00
#
_symmetry.space_group_name_H-M   'P 1'
#
loop_
_entity.id
_entity.type
_entity.pdbx_description
1 polymer ?
#
loop_
_entity_poly.entity_id
_entity_poly.type
_entity_poly.pdbx_seq_one_letter_code
_entity_poly.pdbx_strand_id
1 'polypeptide(L)' 'AAAGRITALTDLDSSAKGLPPAQAIAATTHGISVTDGVITITWRADGTSLDGVTYTLAAQGFLPPIQWVSGGTCTAGGYC' A
#
# COMPACT_ATOMS: atom_id res chain seq x y z
N ALA A 1 -1.86 15.64 -19.83
CA ALA A 1 -1.63 15.64 -18.38
C ALA A 1 -2.77 14.89 -17.70
N ALA A 2 -2.49 13.90 -16.84
CA ALA A 2 -3.52 13.10 -16.15
C ALA A 2 -4.04 13.77 -14.85
N ALA A 3 -4.07 15.10 -14.79
CA ALA A 3 -4.59 15.83 -13.65
C ALA A 3 -6.12 15.88 -13.75
N GLY A 4 -6.82 14.94 -13.11
CA GLY A 4 -8.29 14.98 -13.06
C GLY A 4 -9.00 13.66 -12.76
N ARG A 5 -8.28 12.52 -12.65
CA ARG A 5 -8.91 11.25 -12.26
C ARG A 5 -9.18 11.12 -10.76
N ILE A 6 -8.41 11.85 -9.96
CA ILE A 6 -8.38 11.77 -8.50
C ILE A 6 -8.89 13.11 -7.94
N THR A 7 -9.90 13.04 -7.10
CA THR A 7 -10.57 14.18 -6.46
C THR A 7 -10.63 14.05 -4.93
N ALA A 8 -10.36 12.86 -4.40
CA ALA A 8 -10.19 12.57 -2.99
C ALA A 8 -9.23 11.38 -2.80
N LEU A 9 -8.78 11.14 -1.57
CA LEU A 9 -7.99 9.94 -1.25
C LEU A 9 -8.78 8.64 -1.49
N THR A 10 -10.10 8.66 -1.32
CA THR A 10 -11.02 7.53 -1.62
C THR A 10 -11.11 7.19 -3.11
N ASP A 11 -10.53 7.99 -4.00
CA ASP A 11 -10.37 7.59 -5.40
C ASP A 11 -9.15 6.68 -5.61
N LEU A 12 -8.25 6.58 -4.61
CA LEU A 12 -7.03 5.78 -4.62
C LEU A 12 -7.26 4.42 -3.94
N ASP A 13 -8.22 3.67 -4.44
CA ASP A 13 -8.49 2.29 -4.03
C ASP A 13 -8.06 1.29 -5.10
N SER A 14 -7.64 0.09 -4.68
CA SER A 14 -7.43 -1.03 -5.60
C SER A 14 -8.64 -1.25 -6.50
N SER A 15 -8.40 -1.53 -7.79
CA SER A 15 -9.41 -1.62 -8.86
C SER A 15 -10.12 -0.29 -9.23
N ALA A 16 -9.81 0.84 -8.57
CA ALA A 16 -10.38 2.14 -8.90
C ALA A 16 -9.41 2.99 -9.74
N LYS A 17 -9.97 3.83 -10.63
CA LYS A 17 -9.23 4.85 -11.41
C LYS A 17 -8.01 4.34 -12.19
N GLY A 18 -7.97 3.04 -12.51
CA GLY A 18 -6.88 2.37 -13.22
C GLY A 18 -5.79 1.78 -12.31
N LEU A 19 -5.97 1.82 -10.99
CA LEU A 19 -5.15 1.05 -10.06
C LEU A 19 -5.44 -0.46 -10.24
N PRO A 20 -4.41 -1.32 -10.18
CA PRO A 20 -4.60 -2.76 -10.19
C PRO A 20 -5.51 -3.25 -9.05
N PRO A 21 -6.16 -4.42 -9.22
CA PRO A 21 -6.80 -5.09 -8.10
C PRO A 21 -5.78 -5.46 -7.01
N ALA A 22 -6.27 -5.68 -5.79
CA ALA A 22 -5.43 -6.15 -4.71
C ALA A 22 -4.78 -7.50 -5.07
N GLN A 23 -3.49 -7.62 -4.80
CA GLN A 23 -2.75 -8.86 -4.92
C GLN A 23 -2.85 -9.63 -3.62
N ALA A 24 -3.43 -10.82 -3.68
CA ALA A 24 -3.49 -11.71 -2.53
C ALA A 24 -2.10 -12.19 -2.12
N ILE A 25 -1.87 -12.28 -0.81
CA ILE A 25 -0.70 -12.91 -0.23
C ILE A 25 -0.70 -14.42 -0.54
N ALA A 26 0.49 -14.96 -0.81
CA ALA A 26 0.71 -16.39 -0.97
C ALA A 26 2.10 -16.77 -0.44
N ALA A 27 2.45 -18.06 -0.46
CA ALA A 27 3.76 -18.53 0.00
C ALA A 27 4.95 -17.94 -0.79
N THR A 28 4.74 -17.57 -2.05
CA THR A 28 5.76 -17.00 -2.94
C THR A 28 5.47 -15.57 -3.38
N THR A 29 4.39 -14.96 -2.88
CA THR A 29 3.91 -13.66 -3.36
C THR A 29 3.50 -12.77 -2.20
N HIS A 30 3.99 -11.53 -2.19
CA HIS A 30 3.59 -10.52 -1.22
C HIS A 30 2.13 -10.10 -1.41
N GLY A 31 1.42 -9.83 -0.31
CA GLY A 31 0.12 -9.16 -0.40
C GLY A 31 0.31 -7.68 -0.73
N ILE A 32 -0.48 -7.14 -1.67
CA ILE A 32 -0.44 -5.70 -2.00
C ILE A 32 -1.88 -5.20 -2.14
N SER A 33 -2.21 -4.13 -1.44
CA SER A 33 -3.50 -3.44 -1.57
C SER A 33 -3.32 -1.94 -1.47
N VAL A 34 -4.27 -1.19 -2.05
CA VAL A 34 -4.38 0.26 -1.85
C VAL A 34 -5.78 0.55 -1.33
N THR A 35 -5.86 1.27 -0.22
CA THR A 35 -7.13 1.74 0.34
C THR A 35 -6.96 3.19 0.78
N ASP A 36 -7.80 4.08 0.27
CA ASP A 36 -7.80 5.51 0.57
C ASP A 36 -6.40 6.15 0.45
N GLY A 37 -5.62 5.74 -0.55
CA GLY A 37 -4.26 6.24 -0.77
C GLY A 37 -3.21 5.70 0.21
N VAL A 38 -3.51 4.64 0.97
CA VAL A 38 -2.53 3.87 1.73
C VAL A 38 -2.18 2.60 0.97
N ILE A 39 -0.94 2.52 0.48
CA ILE A 39 -0.40 1.31 -0.11
C ILE A 39 0.06 0.42 1.05
N THR A 40 -0.50 -0.78 1.17
CA THR A 40 -0.09 -1.78 2.15
C THR A 40 0.56 -2.96 1.43
N ILE A 41 1.82 -3.23 1.78
CA ILE A 41 2.55 -4.43 1.36
C ILE A 41 2.66 -5.35 2.56
N THR A 42 2.15 -6.56 2.44
CA THR A 42 2.30 -7.64 3.42
C THR A 42 3.34 -8.62 2.92
N TRP A 43 4.33 -8.95 3.77
CA TRP A 43 5.29 -9.99 3.47
C TRP A 43 4.56 -11.31 3.14
N ARG A 44 5.18 -12.12 2.28
CA ARG A 44 4.59 -13.39 1.81
C ARG A 44 4.39 -14.37 2.96
N ALA A 45 3.46 -15.31 2.79
CA ALA A 45 3.14 -16.33 3.80
C ALA A 45 4.16 -17.48 3.78
N ASP A 46 5.41 -17.20 4.16
CA ASP A 46 6.54 -18.12 4.04
C ASP A 46 7.07 -18.69 5.36
N GLY A 47 6.40 -18.41 6.49
CA GLY A 47 6.78 -18.90 7.81
C GLY A 47 8.07 -18.30 8.37
N THR A 48 8.68 -17.32 7.70
CA THR A 48 9.81 -16.57 8.26
C THR A 48 9.34 -15.60 9.35
N SER A 49 10.27 -14.98 10.07
CA SER A 49 9.93 -13.92 11.03
C SER A 49 9.28 -12.69 10.40
N LEU A 50 9.35 -12.57 9.07
CA LEU A 50 8.70 -11.53 8.30
C LEU A 50 7.28 -11.91 7.88
N ASP A 51 6.84 -13.17 8.00
CA ASP A 51 5.48 -13.59 7.62
C ASP A 51 4.41 -12.68 8.25
N GLY A 52 3.54 -12.12 7.40
CA GLY A 52 2.50 -11.18 7.82
C GLY A 52 2.97 -9.77 8.21
N VAL A 53 4.28 -9.49 8.21
CA VAL A 53 4.81 -8.14 8.47
C VAL A 53 4.41 -7.19 7.35
N THR A 54 4.00 -5.99 7.72
CA THR A 54 3.52 -4.97 6.78
C THR A 54 4.48 -3.81 6.67
N TYR A 55 4.62 -3.31 5.45
CA TYR A 55 5.18 -2.00 5.13
C TYR A 55 4.10 -1.17 4.44
N THR A 56 3.90 0.06 4.89
CA THR A 56 2.88 0.95 4.33
C THR A 56 3.48 2.23 3.78
N LEU A 57 2.92 2.75 2.70
CA LEU A 57 3.14 4.13 2.24
C LEU A 57 1.79 4.84 2.25
N ALA A 58 1.64 5.88 3.07
CA ALA A 58 0.41 6.66 3.19
C ALA A 58 0.56 8.03 2.50
N ALA A 59 -0.29 8.29 1.49
CA ALA A 59 -0.35 9.59 0.84
C ALA A 59 -0.84 10.66 1.83
N GLN A 60 -0.13 11.78 1.90
CA GLN A 60 -0.48 12.91 2.77
C GLN A 60 -1.49 13.87 2.11
N GLY A 61 -1.99 13.51 0.94
CA GLY A 61 -2.94 14.29 0.15
C GLY A 61 -3.00 13.77 -1.28
N PHE A 62 -3.93 14.30 -2.07
CA PHE A 62 -4.12 13.93 -3.48
C PHE A 62 -3.78 15.07 -4.45
N LEU A 63 -3.50 16.27 -3.93
CA LEU A 63 -3.04 17.42 -4.72
C LEU A 63 -1.50 17.43 -4.79
N PRO A 64 -0.91 17.58 -5.99
CA PRO A 64 0.54 17.74 -6.11
C PRO A 64 1.07 18.96 -5.37
N PRO A 65 2.28 18.88 -4.77
CA PRO A 65 3.14 17.70 -4.69
C PRO A 65 2.66 16.70 -3.63
N ILE A 66 2.41 15.45 -4.04
CA ILE A 66 1.97 14.39 -3.12
C ILE A 66 3.20 13.88 -2.36
N GLN A 67 3.12 13.92 -1.02
CA GLN A 67 4.10 13.32 -0.12
C GLN A 67 3.60 11.97 0.40
N TRP A 68 4.53 11.07 0.73
CA TRP A 68 4.24 9.74 1.24
C TRP A 68 4.98 9.51 2.55
N VAL A 69 4.28 8.97 3.55
CA VAL A 69 4.87 8.60 4.84
C VAL A 69 4.95 7.08 4.93
N SER A 70 6.15 6.58 5.24
CA SER A 70 6.40 5.16 5.50
C SER A 70 5.89 4.76 6.89
N GLY A 71 5.39 3.53 7.01
CA GLY A 71 4.99 2.93 8.28
C GLY A 71 4.77 1.42 8.14
N GLY A 72 3.87 0.88 8.97
CA GLY A 72 3.53 -0.54 9.01
C GLY A 72 4.10 -1.24 10.23
N THR A 73 3.83 -2.55 10.35
CA THR A 73 4.30 -3.34 11.48
C THR A 73 5.81 -3.62 11.44
N CYS A 74 6.48 -3.38 10.30
CA CYS A 74 7.93 -3.52 10.22
C CYS A 74 8.68 -2.60 11.19
N THR A 75 8.14 -1.40 11.48
CA THR A 75 8.78 -0.43 12.39
C THR A 75 8.74 -0.92 13.83
N ALA A 76 7.58 -1.43 14.26
CA ALA A 76 7.45 -2.02 15.59
C ALA A 76 8.28 -3.29 15.74
N GLY A 77 8.47 -4.04 14.65
CA GLY A 77 9.30 -5.26 14.62
C GLY A 77 10.81 -5.00 14.51
N GLY A 78 11.25 -3.75 14.29
CA GLY A 78 12.65 -3.41 14.05
C GLY A 78 13.22 -3.97 12.74
N TYR A 79 12.34 -4.29 11.78
CA TYR A 79 12.71 -4.70 10.42
C TYR A 79 12.89 -3.49 9.49
N CYS A 80 12.25 -2.38 9.87
CA CYS A 80 12.39 -1.02 9.42
C CYS A 80 12.19 -0.13 10.68
#